data_AF-A0A371QLG0-F1
#
_entry.id   AF-A0A371QLG0-F1
#
_cell.length_a   1.000
_cell.length_b   1.000
_cell.length_c   1.000
_cell.angle_alpha   90.00
_cell.angle_beta   90.00
_cell.angle_gamma   90.00
#
_symmetry.space_group_name_H-M   'P 1'
#
loop_
_entity.id
_entity.type
_entity.pdbx_description
1 polymer ?
#
loop_
_entity_poly.entity_id
_entity_poly.type
_entity_poly.pdbx_seq_one_letter_code
_entity_poly.pdbx_strand_id
1 'polypeptide(L)'
;MLDLCDEVLGLRGFRQHRFDFLFGDLHRNGKTRTKLPCDIYYPDLDLVIEYNERQHTESIKHFDKPDKQTISGVHRGEQRLRYDERRRKVLPQHGIMVIDFSYFDFEHNGNRRLKRNKKRDLAIIKQTFESNGVLVE
;
A
#
# COMPACT_ATOMS: atom_id res chain seq x y z
N MET A 1 11.50 -2.92 0.56
CA MET A 1 10.64 -2.82 -0.64
C MET A 1 10.52 -1.37 -1.02
N LEU A 2 9.93 -0.51 -0.19
CA LEU A 2 9.83 0.93 -0.47
C LEU A 2 11.20 1.58 -0.77
N ASP A 3 12.25 1.21 -0.04
CA ASP A 3 13.60 1.75 -0.32
C ASP A 3 14.18 1.27 -1.67
N LEU A 4 13.74 0.10 -2.17
CA LEU A 4 14.11 -0.36 -3.52
C LEU A 4 13.32 0.40 -4.59
N CYS A 5 12.11 0.88 -4.28
CA CYS A 5 11.39 1.78 -5.18
C CYS A 5 12.10 3.13 -5.29
N ASP A 6 12.56 3.69 -4.16
CA ASP A 6 13.38 4.91 -4.14
C ASP A 6 14.64 4.71 -5.03
N GLU A 7 15.32 3.57 -4.89
CA GLU A 7 16.51 3.23 -5.67
C GLU A 7 16.23 3.13 -7.18
N VAL A 8 15.13 2.49 -7.58
CA VAL A 8 14.75 2.36 -9.01
C VAL A 8 14.32 3.71 -9.60
N LEU A 9 13.63 4.54 -8.82
CA LEU A 9 13.15 5.85 -9.28
C LEU A 9 14.21 6.95 -9.18
N GLY A 10 15.30 6.73 -8.43
CA GLY A 10 16.28 7.78 -8.13
C GLY A 10 15.73 8.90 -7.25
N LEU A 11 14.56 8.71 -6.63
CA LEU A 11 13.82 9.70 -5.85
C LEU A 11 13.62 9.20 -4.42
N ARG A 12 13.40 10.11 -3.47
CA ARG A 12 13.02 9.76 -2.10
C ARG A 12 11.58 10.12 -1.84
N GLY A 13 10.70 9.13 -1.77
CA GLY A 13 9.29 9.36 -1.50
C GLY A 13 8.96 9.63 -0.03
N PHE A 14 7.85 10.32 0.21
CA PHE A 14 7.32 10.63 1.53
C PHE A 14 6.60 9.42 2.12
N ARG A 15 7.17 8.83 3.17
CA ARG A 15 6.57 7.69 3.88
C ARG A 15 5.36 8.11 4.69
N GLN A 16 4.33 7.25 4.74
CA GLN A 16 3.11 7.51 5.52
C GLN A 16 2.44 8.85 5.22
N HIS A 17 2.59 9.33 3.97
CA HIS A 17 1.99 10.59 3.53
C HIS A 17 0.47 10.55 3.67
N ARG A 18 -0.14 11.67 4.02
CA ARG A 18 -1.58 11.79 4.29
C ARG A 18 -2.15 12.97 3.53
N PHE A 19 -2.99 12.67 2.55
CA PHE A 19 -3.71 13.69 1.80
C PHE A 19 -4.90 14.25 2.58
N ASP A 20 -5.21 15.51 2.32
CA ASP A 20 -6.32 16.23 2.96
C ASP A 20 -7.69 15.83 2.44
N PHE A 21 -7.75 15.02 1.38
CA PHE A 21 -8.98 14.50 0.77
C PHE A 21 -9.18 12.98 0.99
N LEU A 22 -8.20 12.28 1.55
CA LEU A 22 -8.22 10.82 1.69
C LEU A 22 -8.45 10.38 3.14
N PHE A 23 -9.65 9.89 3.44
CA PHE A 23 -10.07 9.62 4.82
C PHE A 23 -10.57 8.19 5.06
N GLY A 24 -10.33 7.69 6.27
CA GLY A 24 -10.90 6.46 6.82
C GLY A 24 -12.37 6.63 7.19
N ASP A 25 -12.87 5.81 8.09
CA ASP A 25 -14.28 5.88 8.48
C ASP A 25 -14.57 7.04 9.45
N LEU A 26 -15.86 7.38 9.58
CA LEU A 26 -16.33 8.29 10.62
C LEU A 26 -16.01 7.73 12.01
N HIS A 27 -15.53 8.60 12.89
CA HIS A 27 -15.36 8.28 14.30
C HIS A 27 -16.73 8.19 14.98
N ARG A 28 -16.75 7.67 16.23
CA ARG A 28 -17.98 7.50 17.02
C ARG A 28 -18.77 8.81 17.22
N ASN A 29 -18.11 9.95 17.13
CA ASN A 29 -18.75 11.26 17.23
C ASN A 29 -19.55 11.67 15.97
N GLY A 30 -19.48 10.89 14.90
CA GLY A 30 -20.16 11.16 13.62
C GLY A 30 -19.65 12.39 12.86
N LYS A 31 -18.57 13.03 13.33
CA LYS A 31 -18.07 14.32 12.80
C LYS A 31 -16.67 14.25 12.23
N THR A 32 -15.77 13.50 12.89
CA THR A 32 -14.36 13.47 12.52
C THR A 32 -13.97 12.18 11.80
N ARG A 33 -12.91 12.25 11.00
CA ARG A 33 -12.31 11.11 10.28
C ARG A 33 -10.80 11.19 10.40
N THR A 34 -10.13 10.05 10.35
CA THR A 34 -8.67 10.00 10.27
C THR A 34 -8.23 9.99 8.81
N LYS A 35 -7.25 10.82 8.44
CA LYS A 35 -6.62 10.75 7.11
C LYS A 35 -5.91 9.40 6.94
N LEU A 36 -6.10 8.73 5.81
CA LEU A 36 -5.41 7.46 5.55
C LEU A 36 -3.96 7.74 5.17
N PRO A 37 -2.98 7.04 5.77
CA PRO A 37 -1.62 7.08 5.29
C PRO A 37 -1.50 6.25 4.02
N CYS A 38 -0.70 6.71 3.08
CA CYS A 38 -0.14 5.93 1.99
C CYS A 38 1.23 5.40 2.40
N ASP A 39 1.66 4.23 1.92
CA ASP A 39 2.97 3.69 2.32
C ASP A 39 4.11 4.62 1.90
N ILE A 40 4.05 5.10 0.65
CA ILE A 40 4.99 6.09 0.11
C ILE A 40 4.34 6.90 -1.02
N TYR A 41 4.65 8.21 -1.08
CA TYR A 41 4.23 9.13 -2.13
C TYR A 41 5.43 9.85 -2.76
N TYR A 42 5.48 9.92 -4.08
CA TYR A 42 6.46 10.67 -4.87
C TYR A 42 5.76 11.86 -5.53
N PRO A 43 5.92 13.09 -4.99
CA PRO A 43 5.24 14.26 -5.52
C PRO A 43 5.59 14.58 -6.97
N ASP A 44 6.87 14.44 -7.33
CA ASP A 44 7.36 14.78 -8.68
C ASP A 44 6.80 13.87 -9.78
N LEU A 45 6.20 12.74 -9.41
CA LEU A 45 5.63 11.76 -10.32
C LEU A 45 4.10 11.61 -10.17
N ASP A 46 3.49 12.34 -9.23
CA ASP A 46 2.12 12.10 -8.78
C ASP A 46 1.84 10.60 -8.55
N LEU A 47 2.78 9.92 -7.86
CA LEU A 47 2.76 8.46 -7.71
C LEU A 47 2.71 8.04 -6.24
N VAL A 48 1.73 7.21 -5.90
CA VAL A 48 1.69 6.46 -4.64
C VAL A 48 2.04 5.00 -4.91
N ILE A 49 2.86 4.44 -4.03
CA ILE A 49 3.12 2.99 -4.00
C ILE A 49 2.57 2.42 -2.70
N GLU A 50 1.86 1.31 -2.79
CA GLU A 50 1.34 0.55 -1.65
C GLU A 50 1.97 -0.85 -1.64
N TYR A 51 2.31 -1.37 -0.46
CA TYR A 51 2.86 -2.71 -0.30
C TYR A 51 1.93 -3.61 0.51
N ASN A 52 1.28 -4.54 -0.18
CA ASN A 52 0.40 -5.51 0.44
C ASN A 52 1.20 -6.68 0.99
N GLU A 53 1.58 -6.60 2.28
CA GLU A 53 2.20 -7.71 2.98
C GLU A 53 1.26 -8.92 3.07
N ARG A 54 1.84 -10.14 3.07
CA ARG A 54 1.14 -11.43 3.15
C ARG A 54 0.04 -11.51 4.23
N GLN A 55 0.22 -10.76 5.31
CA GLN A 55 -0.71 -10.69 6.44
C GLN A 55 -2.06 -10.01 6.09
N HIS A 56 -2.20 -9.52 4.86
CA HIS A 56 -3.43 -8.97 4.28
C HIS A 56 -4.15 -9.94 3.34
N THR A 57 -3.55 -11.09 3.00
CA THR A 57 -4.09 -12.07 2.03
C THR A 57 -4.50 -13.40 2.67
N GLU A 58 -4.08 -13.68 3.90
CA GLU A 58 -4.54 -14.83 4.67
C GLU A 58 -5.07 -14.34 6.02
N SER A 59 -6.33 -14.63 6.34
CA SER A 59 -6.90 -14.24 7.64
C SER A 59 -6.14 -14.93 8.78
N ILE A 60 -5.38 -14.16 9.55
CA ILE A 60 -4.69 -14.64 10.75
C ILE A 60 -5.44 -14.11 11.96
N LYS A 61 -6.05 -15.02 12.75
CA LYS A 61 -6.84 -14.69 13.96
C LYS A 61 -6.19 -13.64 14.88
N HIS A 62 -4.86 -13.67 15.02
CA HIS A 62 -4.12 -12.74 15.88
C HIS A 62 -4.13 -11.29 15.35
N PHE A 63 -4.11 -11.10 14.03
CA PHE A 63 -4.11 -9.77 13.38
C PHE A 63 -5.51 -9.25 13.08
N ASP A 64 -6.41 -10.14 12.66
CA ASP A 64 -7.78 -9.77 12.30
C ASP A 64 -8.64 -9.41 13.51
N LYS A 65 -8.25 -9.93 14.69
CA LYS A 65 -8.99 -9.81 15.95
C LYS A 65 -10.49 -10.04 15.66
N PRO A 66 -10.87 -11.24 15.19
CA PRO A 66 -12.26 -11.52 14.82
C PRO A 66 -13.22 -11.31 15.98
N ASP A 67 -12.74 -11.27 17.23
CA ASP A 67 -13.57 -11.00 18.40
C ASP A 67 -13.68 -9.49 18.74
N LYS A 68 -13.11 -8.60 17.91
CA LYS A 68 -13.15 -7.14 18.10
C LYS A 68 -13.62 -6.44 16.84
N GLN A 69 -14.76 -5.77 16.93
CA GLN A 69 -15.27 -4.90 15.88
C GLN A 69 -14.57 -3.54 15.90
N THR A 70 -14.31 -3.01 14.71
CA THR A 70 -13.92 -1.62 14.51
C THR A 70 -15.13 -0.71 14.75
N ILE A 71 -14.91 0.62 14.76
CA ILE A 71 -15.99 1.61 14.93
C ILE A 71 -17.10 1.43 13.88
N SER A 72 -16.76 0.90 12.71
CA SER A 72 -17.67 0.65 11.60
C SER A 72 -18.36 -0.73 11.65
N GLY A 73 -18.22 -1.48 12.74
CA GLY A 73 -18.85 -2.79 12.92
C GLY A 73 -18.18 -3.96 12.17
N VAL A 74 -17.06 -3.71 11.49
CA VAL A 74 -16.31 -4.74 10.75
C VAL A 74 -15.02 -5.15 11.46
N HIS A 75 -14.47 -6.31 11.11
CA HIS A 75 -13.14 -6.71 11.61
C HIS A 75 -12.02 -5.87 11.01
N ARG A 76 -10.84 -5.88 11.65
CA ARG A 76 -9.73 -5.02 11.24
C ARG A 76 -9.19 -5.38 9.85
N GLY A 77 -9.20 -6.66 9.48
CA GLY A 77 -8.84 -7.13 8.14
C GLY A 77 -9.74 -6.54 7.06
N GLU A 78 -11.07 -6.65 7.23
CA GLU A 78 -12.04 -6.07 6.29
C GLU A 78 -11.91 -4.54 6.20
N GLN A 79 -11.67 -3.86 7.32
CA GLN A 79 -11.44 -2.42 7.31
C GLN A 79 -10.20 -2.03 6.50
N ARG A 80 -9.12 -2.82 6.55
CA ARG A 80 -7.90 -2.58 5.75
C ARG A 80 -8.20 -2.74 4.26
N LEU A 81 -8.87 -3.81 3.86
CA LEU A 81 -9.27 -4.04 2.45
C LEU A 81 -10.11 -2.87 1.92
N ARG A 82 -11.09 -2.39 2.71
CA ARG A 82 -11.89 -1.21 2.37
C ARG A 82 -11.03 0.06 2.19
N TYR A 83 -9.98 0.22 2.98
CA TYR A 83 -9.10 1.37 2.89
C TYR A 83 -8.16 1.28 1.69
N ASP A 84 -7.62 0.10 1.41
CA ASP A 84 -6.78 -0.15 0.23
C ASP A 84 -7.58 0.11 -1.06
N GLU A 85 -8.82 -0.39 -1.15
CA GLU A 85 -9.74 -0.04 -2.24
C GLU A 85 -10.04 1.46 -2.32
N ARG A 86 -10.18 2.14 -1.18
CA ARG A 86 -10.42 3.57 -1.15
C ARG A 86 -9.24 4.36 -1.70
N ARG A 87 -7.99 3.96 -1.41
CA ARG A 87 -6.79 4.57 -2.01
C ARG A 87 -6.82 4.42 -3.54
N ARG A 88 -7.03 3.19 -4.04
CA ARG A 88 -7.10 2.88 -5.48
C ARG A 88 -8.19 3.65 -6.21
N LYS A 89 -9.31 3.96 -5.55
CA LYS A 89 -10.42 4.70 -6.16
C LYS A 89 -10.24 6.21 -6.09
N VAL A 90 -9.79 6.74 -4.95
CA VAL A 90 -9.77 8.18 -4.70
C VAL A 90 -8.53 8.83 -5.29
N LEU A 91 -7.34 8.26 -5.11
CA LEU A 91 -6.09 8.90 -5.57
C LEU A 91 -6.10 9.19 -7.08
N PRO A 92 -6.55 8.28 -7.97
CA PRO A 92 -6.61 8.58 -9.40
C PRO A 92 -7.59 9.69 -9.77
N GLN A 93 -8.65 9.93 -8.98
CA GLN A 93 -9.56 11.06 -9.19
C GLN A 93 -8.88 12.41 -8.97
N HIS A 94 -7.75 12.42 -8.25
CA HIS A 94 -6.91 13.58 -8.01
C HIS A 94 -5.64 13.59 -8.88
N GLY A 95 -5.60 12.78 -9.95
CA GLY A 95 -4.44 12.70 -10.85
C GLY A 95 -3.26 11.90 -10.31
N ILE A 96 -3.42 11.24 -9.16
CA ILE A 96 -2.34 10.48 -8.51
C ILE A 96 -2.43 9.02 -8.93
N MET A 97 -1.39 8.52 -9.59
CA MET A 97 -1.23 7.10 -9.93
C MET A 97 -1.01 6.27 -8.66
N VAL A 98 -1.56 5.05 -8.65
CA VAL A 98 -1.35 4.08 -7.56
C VAL A 98 -0.79 2.80 -8.13
N ILE A 99 0.36 2.36 -7.63
CA ILE A 99 0.95 1.06 -7.94
C ILE A 99 0.98 0.21 -6.67
N ASP A 100 0.32 -0.95 -6.73
CA ASP A 100 0.34 -1.93 -5.65
C ASP A 100 1.40 -2.99 -5.92
N PHE A 101 2.29 -3.21 -4.95
CA PHE A 101 3.12 -4.40 -4.90
C PHE A 101 2.54 -5.40 -3.91
N SER A 102 2.37 -6.63 -4.34
CA SER A 102 2.01 -7.77 -3.52
C SER A 102 3.26 -8.48 -3.01
N TYR A 103 3.17 -9.06 -1.81
CA TYR A 103 4.14 -10.04 -1.36
C TYR A 103 4.40 -11.16 -2.39
N PHE A 104 3.37 -11.56 -3.16
CA PHE A 104 3.44 -12.63 -4.16
C PHE A 104 4.22 -12.24 -5.42
N ASP A 105 4.51 -10.95 -5.62
CA ASP A 105 5.32 -10.49 -6.76
C ASP A 105 6.80 -10.83 -6.56
N PHE A 106 7.21 -11.16 -5.33
CA PHE A 106 8.60 -11.41 -4.96
C PHE A 106 8.86 -12.87 -4.59
N GLU A 107 10.12 -13.30 -4.73
CA GLU A 107 10.52 -14.67 -4.41
C GLU A 107 10.30 -14.96 -2.91
N HIS A 108 9.69 -16.12 -2.63
CA HIS A 108 9.48 -16.58 -1.27
C HIS A 108 9.83 -18.06 -1.10
N ASN A 109 10.29 -18.43 0.08
CA ASN A 109 10.60 -19.83 0.39
C ASN A 109 9.33 -20.64 0.74
N GLY A 110 9.48 -21.97 0.89
CA GLY A 110 8.38 -22.87 1.27
C GLY A 110 7.74 -22.55 2.63
N ASN A 111 8.45 -21.83 3.50
CA ASN A 111 7.93 -21.32 4.78
C ASN A 111 7.25 -19.95 4.64
N ARG A 112 6.97 -19.53 3.39
CA ARG A 112 6.30 -18.27 3.05
C ARG A 112 7.06 -17.04 3.60
N ARG A 113 8.39 -17.09 3.72
CA ARG A 113 9.21 -15.92 4.03
C ARG A 113 9.80 -15.39 2.73
N LEU A 114 9.83 -14.07 2.57
CA LEU A 114 10.51 -13.44 1.43
C LEU A 114 11.96 -13.88 1.39
N LYS A 115 12.36 -14.39 0.23
CA LYS A 115 13.75 -14.70 -0.08
C LYS A 115 14.32 -13.50 -0.81
N ARG A 116 14.78 -12.52 -0.02
CA ARG A 116 15.31 -11.25 -0.53
C ARG A 116 16.47 -11.50 -1.48
N ASN A 117 16.28 -11.09 -2.73
CA ASN A 117 17.33 -11.07 -3.74
C ASN A 117 17.29 -9.70 -4.41
N LYS A 118 18.17 -8.79 -3.96
CA LYS A 118 18.14 -7.39 -4.38
C LYS A 118 18.10 -7.23 -5.91
N LYS A 119 18.90 -8.01 -6.66
CA LYS A 119 18.93 -7.93 -8.14
C LYS A 119 17.59 -8.32 -8.76
N ARG A 120 16.94 -9.38 -8.27
CA ARG A 120 15.63 -9.81 -8.75
C ARG A 120 14.52 -8.85 -8.32
N ASP A 121 14.54 -8.43 -7.05
CA ASP A 121 13.56 -7.49 -6.50
C ASP A 121 13.58 -6.17 -7.27
N LEU A 122 14.78 -5.63 -7.57
CA LEU A 122 14.92 -4.43 -8.41
C LEU A 122 14.39 -4.64 -9.84
N ALA A 123 14.64 -5.80 -10.44
CA ALA A 123 14.15 -6.11 -11.79
C ALA A 123 12.61 -6.18 -11.84
N ILE A 124 11.98 -6.80 -10.84
CA ILE A 124 10.52 -6.85 -10.70
C ILE A 124 9.96 -5.43 -10.57
N ILE A 125 10.51 -4.64 -9.65
CA ILE A 125 10.06 -3.25 -9.40
C ILE A 125 10.20 -2.41 -10.67
N LYS A 126 11.35 -2.48 -11.35
CA LYS A 126 11.61 -1.75 -12.60
C LYS A 126 10.61 -2.13 -13.69
N GLN A 127 10.39 -3.43 -13.90
CA GLN A 127 9.42 -3.92 -14.88
C GLN A 127 7.99 -3.46 -14.56
N THR A 128 7.60 -3.47 -13.29
CA THR A 128 6.28 -2.98 -12.86
C THR A 128 6.11 -1.50 -13.15
N PHE A 129 7.12 -0.66 -12.88
CA PHE A 129 7.08 0.77 -13.20
C PHE A 129 6.97 1.01 -14.71
N GLU A 130 7.82 0.37 -15.51
CA GLU A 130 7.80 0.50 -16.97
C GLU A 130 6.44 0.07 -17.56
N SER A 131 5.87 -1.02 -17.05
CA SER A 131 4.55 -1.53 -17.49
C SER A 131 3.40 -0.59 -17.12
N ASN A 132 3.57 0.28 -16.13
CA ASN A 132 2.62 1.31 -15.73
C ASN A 132 2.94 2.69 -16.33
N GLY A 133 3.91 2.77 -17.25
CA GLY A 133 4.30 4.03 -17.90
C GLY A 133 5.10 4.98 -17.01
N VAL A 134 5.62 4.50 -15.88
CA VAL A 134 6.55 5.27 -15.03
C VAL A 134 7.96 5.11 -15.62
N LEU A 135 8.53 6.23 -16.06
CA LEU A 135 9.89 6.26 -16.59
C LEU A 135 10.90 6.02 -15.46
N VAL A 136 11.84 5.13 -15.72
CA VAL A 136 12.90 4.70 -14.81
C VAL A 136 14.21 4.83 -15.58
N GLU A 137 15.21 5.43 -14.94
CA GLU A 137 16.54 5.60 -15.55
C GLU A 137 17.32 4.25 -15.63
#